data_AF-A0A1Z1SVF1-F1
#
_entry.id   AF-A0A1Z1SVF1-F1
#
_cell.length_a   1.000
_cell.length_b   1.000
_cell.length_c   1.000
_cell.angle_alpha   90.00
_cell.angle_beta   90.00
_cell.angle_gamma   90.00
#
_symmetry.space_group_name_H-M   'P 1'
#
loop_
_entity.id
_entity.type
_entity.pdbx_description
1 polymer ?
#
loop_
_entity_poly.entity_id
_entity_poly.type
_entity_poly.pdbx_seq_one_letter_code
_entity_poly.pdbx_strand_id
1 'polypeptide(L)'
;MDGMMKKVIFVSAISGGILFWSIHLQADNFDCRNAETQTEINQCAYQDFQQKDEELSQIYQQYYAKLETKRQQQLQHAQSVWMTFRDLSCQYEADYYQGGSLAPMVYSSCLKDKTIERINDLKNYIALY
;
A
#
# COMPACT_ATOMS: atom_id res chain seq x y z
N MET A 1 59.84 7.04 -3.26
CA MET A 1 58.66 6.28 -2.83
C MET A 1 57.62 6.45 -3.92
N ASP A 2 57.81 5.87 -5.10
CA ASP A 2 57.80 4.44 -5.40
C ASP A 2 56.46 3.80 -5.02
N GLY A 3 55.66 3.39 -6.02
CA GLY A 3 54.33 2.78 -5.78
C GLY A 3 53.25 2.96 -6.85
N MET A 4 53.59 2.73 -8.12
CA MET A 4 52.74 2.32 -9.26
C MET A 4 51.20 2.41 -9.14
N MET A 5 50.63 3.43 -9.79
CA MET A 5 49.34 3.34 -10.46
C MET A 5 49.43 2.35 -11.63
N LYS A 6 48.81 1.18 -11.52
CA LYS A 6 48.51 0.35 -12.69
C LYS A 6 47.26 0.89 -13.37
N LYS A 7 47.48 1.52 -14.53
CA LYS A 7 46.45 1.91 -15.50
C LYS A 7 45.58 0.70 -15.84
N VAL A 8 44.28 0.80 -15.58
CA VAL A 8 43.28 0.11 -16.40
C VAL A 8 42.35 1.20 -16.92
N ILE A 9 42.71 1.71 -18.09
CA ILE A 9 41.81 2.53 -18.90
C ILE A 9 40.91 1.51 -19.60
N PHE A 10 39.63 1.43 -19.21
CA PHE A 10 38.59 0.97 -20.11
C PHE A 10 37.68 2.14 -20.47
N VAL A 11 37.66 2.34 -21.78
CA VAL A 11 37.03 3.38 -22.59
C VAL A 11 35.57 3.62 -22.22
N SER A 12 35.24 4.91 -22.17
CA SER A 12 33.91 5.52 -22.13
C SER A 12 33.01 5.13 -23.30
N ALA A 13 31.75 4.77 -23.00
CA ALA A 13 30.49 5.03 -23.72
C ALA A 13 29.51 3.91 -23.33
N ILE A 14 28.36 4.17 -22.70
CA ILE A 14 27.17 4.74 -23.31
C ILE A 14 26.36 5.47 -22.20
N SER A 15 25.79 6.60 -22.60
CA SER A 15 24.97 7.55 -21.86
C SER A 15 23.85 6.93 -21.02
N GLY A 16 23.70 7.45 -19.79
CA GLY A 16 22.41 7.70 -19.14
C GLY A 16 21.54 6.49 -18.80
N GLY A 17 21.67 5.97 -17.58
CA GLY A 17 20.69 5.06 -17.00
C GLY A 17 21.14 4.57 -15.64
N ILE A 18 20.73 5.27 -14.58
CA ILE A 18 20.90 4.83 -13.20
C ILE A 18 20.27 3.44 -13.09
N LEU A 19 21.09 2.43 -12.84
CA LEU A 19 20.66 1.11 -12.39
C LEU A 19 20.01 1.29 -11.01
N PHE A 20 18.71 1.52 -10.99
CA PHE A 20 17.88 1.30 -9.81
C PHE A 20 17.89 -0.19 -9.53
N TRP A 21 18.81 -0.61 -8.66
CA TRP A 21 18.65 -1.87 -7.97
C TRP A 21 17.37 -1.74 -7.15
N SER A 22 16.29 -2.38 -7.60
CA SER A 22 15.07 -2.50 -6.81
C SER A 22 15.41 -3.27 -5.54
N ILE A 23 15.72 -2.54 -4.47
CA ILE A 23 15.71 -3.08 -3.12
C ILE A 23 14.27 -3.53 -2.91
N HIS A 24 14.02 -4.83 -3.09
CA HIS A 24 12.79 -5.44 -2.63
C HIS A 24 12.91 -5.48 -1.11
N LEU A 25 12.47 -4.40 -0.45
CA LEU A 25 12.17 -4.44 0.97
C LEU A 25 10.98 -5.40 1.10
N GLN A 26 11.27 -6.70 1.28
CA GLN A 26 10.25 -7.62 1.75
C GLN A 26 10.07 -7.32 3.23
N ALA A 27 8.94 -6.70 3.58
CA ALA A 27 8.54 -6.63 4.97
C ALA A 27 8.25 -8.06 5.42
N ASP A 28 9.06 -8.60 6.34
CA ASP A 28 8.81 -9.91 6.93
C ASP A 28 7.42 -9.93 7.57
N ASN A 29 6.64 -10.96 7.28
CA ASN A 29 5.31 -11.13 7.87
C ASN A 29 5.46 -11.61 9.33
N PHE A 30 5.32 -10.69 10.28
CA PHE A 30 5.34 -10.97 11.72
C PHE A 30 4.20 -11.92 12.15
N ASP A 31 4.48 -12.85 13.07
CA ASP A 31 3.47 -13.77 13.60
C ASP A 31 2.57 -13.09 14.65
N CYS A 32 1.41 -12.62 14.20
CA CYS A 32 0.46 -11.88 15.02
C CYS A 32 -0.24 -12.68 16.12
N ARG A 33 -0.01 -14.00 16.23
CA ARG A 33 -0.66 -14.81 17.27
C ARG A 33 -0.19 -14.46 18.68
N ASN A 34 1.03 -13.93 18.82
CA ASN A 34 1.65 -13.63 20.10
C ASN A 34 2.20 -12.18 20.16
N ALA A 35 1.53 -11.24 19.50
CA ALA A 35 1.91 -9.82 19.61
C ALA A 35 1.71 -9.33 21.06
N GLU A 36 2.77 -8.84 21.71
CA GLU A 36 2.72 -8.40 23.11
C GLU A 36 3.05 -6.91 23.24
N THR A 37 3.97 -6.41 22.42
CA THR A 37 4.37 -5.01 22.45
C THR A 37 3.47 -4.17 21.54
N GLN A 38 3.32 -2.87 21.86
CA GLN A 38 2.54 -1.98 21.00
C GLN A 38 3.11 -1.88 19.57
N THR A 39 4.42 -2.03 19.40
CA THR A 39 5.05 -2.08 18.08
C THR A 39 4.60 -3.28 17.27
N GLU A 40 4.54 -4.47 17.88
CA GLU A 40 4.05 -5.69 17.24
C GLU A 40 2.55 -5.58 16.93
N ILE A 41 1.77 -5.03 17.86
CA ILE A 41 0.33 -4.78 17.65
C ILE A 41 0.11 -3.80 16.47
N ASN A 42 0.91 -2.74 16.38
CA ASN A 42 0.87 -1.79 15.26
C ASN A 42 1.21 -2.50 13.93
N GLN A 43 2.22 -3.37 13.92
CA GLN A 43 2.60 -4.15 12.75
C GLN A 43 1.46 -5.08 12.31
N CYS A 44 0.82 -5.76 13.26
CA CYS A 44 -0.31 -6.65 12.98
C CYS A 44 -1.53 -5.90 12.42
N ALA A 45 -1.87 -4.74 12.99
CA ALA A 45 -2.95 -3.91 12.46
C ALA A 45 -2.67 -3.47 11.01
N TYR A 46 -1.41 -3.17 10.68
CA TYR A 46 -1.02 -2.83 9.33
C TYR A 46 -1.10 -4.03 8.38
N GLN A 47 -0.67 -5.22 8.80
CA GLN A 47 -0.79 -6.45 7.99
C GLN A 47 -2.25 -6.82 7.71
N ASP A 48 -3.13 -6.69 8.69
CA ASP A 48 -4.58 -6.88 8.50
C ASP A 48 -5.13 -5.93 7.43
N PHE A 49 -4.70 -4.66 7.45
CA PHE A 49 -5.05 -3.69 6.41
C PHE A 49 -4.51 -4.13 5.04
N GLN A 50 -3.23 -4.51 4.95
CA GLN A 50 -2.63 -4.95 3.68
C GLN A 50 -3.39 -6.12 3.05
N GLN A 51 -3.79 -7.12 3.85
CA GLN A 51 -4.61 -8.23 3.39
C GLN A 51 -5.93 -7.74 2.76
N LYS A 52 -6.58 -6.75 3.38
CA LYS A 52 -7.83 -6.18 2.84
C LYS A 52 -7.60 -5.29 1.63
N ASP A 53 -6.49 -4.57 1.55
CA ASP A 53 -6.16 -3.76 0.37
C ASP A 53 -5.87 -4.65 -0.85
N GLU A 54 -5.22 -5.79 -0.64
CA GLU A 54 -5.06 -6.82 -1.66
C GLU A 54 -6.41 -7.41 -2.12
N GLU A 55 -7.32 -7.74 -1.19
CA GLU A 55 -8.68 -8.19 -1.51
C GLU A 55 -9.43 -7.11 -2.31
N LEU A 56 -9.33 -5.84 -1.92
CA LEU A 56 -9.94 -4.71 -2.62
C LEU A 56 -9.43 -4.60 -4.06
N SER A 57 -8.12 -4.71 -4.27
CA SER A 57 -7.53 -4.67 -5.61
C SER A 57 -8.09 -5.77 -6.50
N GLN A 58 -8.21 -7.00 -5.99
CA GLN A 58 -8.78 -8.13 -6.73
C GLN A 58 -10.25 -7.90 -7.10
N ILE A 59 -11.09 -7.48 -6.14
CA ILE A 59 -12.51 -7.21 -6.37
C ILE A 59 -12.71 -6.02 -7.33
N TYR A 60 -11.88 -4.98 -7.21
CA TYR A 60 -11.87 -3.85 -8.13
C TYR A 60 -11.62 -4.29 -9.56
N GLN A 61 -10.59 -5.12 -9.81
CA GLN A 61 -10.29 -5.63 -11.15
C GLN A 61 -11.41 -6.50 -11.70
N GLN A 62 -12.01 -7.36 -10.87
CA GLN A 62 -13.16 -8.18 -11.27
C GLN A 62 -14.35 -7.33 -11.71
N TYR A 63 -14.66 -6.27 -10.96
CA TYR A 63 -15.73 -5.36 -11.33
C TYR A 63 -15.39 -4.57 -12.59
N TYR A 64 -14.18 -3.99 -12.64
CA TYR A 64 -13.70 -3.18 -13.76
C TYR A 64 -13.76 -3.91 -15.10
N ALA A 65 -13.45 -5.21 -15.12
CA ALA A 65 -13.52 -6.05 -16.32
C ALA A 65 -14.93 -6.26 -16.89
N LYS A 66 -15.99 -6.02 -16.10
CA LYS A 66 -17.40 -6.14 -16.52
C LYS A 66 -17.96 -4.85 -17.14
N LEU A 67 -17.24 -3.74 -17.01
CA LEU A 67 -17.74 -2.40 -17.35
C LEU A 67 -17.38 -1.99 -18.78
N GLU A 68 -18.27 -1.27 -19.45
CA GLU A 68 -17.93 -0.53 -20.66
C GLU A 68 -17.00 0.67 -20.32
N THR A 69 -16.27 1.16 -21.33
CA THR A 69 -15.21 2.18 -21.18
C THR A 69 -15.64 3.43 -20.39
N LYS A 70 -16.87 3.93 -20.62
CA LYS A 70 -17.37 5.10 -19.88
C LYS A 70 -17.49 4.81 -18.38
N ARG A 71 -18.04 3.66 -18.01
CA ARG A 71 -18.20 3.22 -16.62
C ARG A 71 -16.86 2.90 -15.96
N GLN A 72 -15.91 2.35 -16.71
CA GLN A 72 -14.53 2.14 -16.26
C GLN A 72 -13.86 3.45 -15.82
N GLN A 73 -13.95 4.51 -16.65
CA GLN A 73 -13.39 5.82 -16.32
C GLN A 73 -14.05 6.43 -15.07
N GLN A 74 -15.38 6.29 -14.95
CA GLN A 74 -16.11 6.74 -13.77
C GLN A 74 -15.67 5.98 -12.50
N LEU A 75 -15.52 4.66 -12.59
CA LEU A 75 -15.08 3.83 -11.48
C LEU A 75 -13.64 4.19 -11.05
N GLN A 76 -12.73 4.38 -12.00
CA GLN A 76 -11.35 4.81 -11.72
C GLN A 76 -11.32 6.13 -10.96
N HIS A 77 -12.08 7.12 -11.43
CA HIS A 77 -12.14 8.42 -10.77
C HIS A 77 -12.74 8.31 -9.36
N ALA A 78 -13.85 7.60 -9.20
CA ALA A 78 -14.48 7.39 -7.90
C ALA A 78 -13.55 6.65 -6.92
N GLN A 79 -12.81 5.65 -7.40
CA GLN A 79 -11.85 4.91 -6.58
C GLN A 79 -10.68 5.80 -6.15
N SER A 80 -10.14 6.63 -7.04
CA SER A 80 -9.07 7.57 -6.74
C SER A 80 -9.46 8.58 -5.66
N VAL A 81 -10.65 9.18 -5.79
CA VAL A 81 -11.18 10.11 -4.79
C VAL A 81 -11.47 9.41 -3.47
N TRP A 82 -12.02 8.19 -3.51
CA TRP A 82 -12.25 7.39 -2.31
C TRP A 82 -10.96 7.07 -1.54
N MET A 83 -9.86 6.74 -2.22
CA MET A 83 -8.57 6.51 -1.54
C MET A 83 -8.11 7.77 -0.79
N THR A 84 -8.24 8.95 -1.42
CA THR A 84 -7.93 10.22 -0.75
C THR A 84 -8.81 10.45 0.48
N PHE A 85 -10.11 10.20 0.35
CA PHE A 85 -11.04 10.29 1.49
C PHE A 85 -10.67 9.33 2.61
N ARG A 86 -10.38 8.06 2.28
CA ARG A 86 -9.98 7.03 3.25
C ARG A 86 -8.77 7.50 4.05
N ASP A 87 -7.70 7.88 3.35
CA ASP A 87 -6.44 8.22 3.99
C ASP A 87 -6.59 9.48 4.88
N LEU A 88 -7.33 10.49 4.42
CA LEU A 88 -7.62 11.70 5.22
C LEU A 88 -8.52 11.41 6.42
N SER A 89 -9.54 10.56 6.27
CA SER A 89 -10.43 10.16 7.38
C SER A 89 -9.64 9.41 8.45
N CYS A 90 -8.79 8.46 8.04
CA CYS A 90 -8.02 7.66 8.96
C CYS A 90 -6.91 8.47 9.63
N GLN A 91 -6.32 9.45 8.94
CA GLN A 91 -5.39 10.39 9.57
C GLN A 91 -6.11 11.19 10.67
N TYR A 92 -7.28 11.74 10.37
CA TYR A 92 -8.09 12.48 11.34
C TYR A 92 -8.44 11.64 12.59
N GLU A 93 -8.80 10.37 12.40
CA GLU A 93 -9.08 9.45 13.52
C GLU A 93 -7.84 9.16 14.36
N ALA A 94 -6.69 8.96 13.72
CA ALA A 94 -5.42 8.70 14.40
C ALA A 94 -4.86 9.91 15.14
N ASP A 95 -5.14 11.13 14.67
CA ASP A 95 -4.65 12.38 15.26
C ASP A 95 -5.13 12.61 16.69
N TYR A 96 -6.24 12.00 17.11
CA TYR A 96 -6.66 11.99 18.51
C TYR A 96 -5.59 11.42 19.45
N TYR A 97 -4.75 10.51 18.92
CA TYR A 97 -3.67 9.84 19.64
C TYR A 97 -2.27 10.34 19.23
N GLN A 98 -2.18 11.51 18.59
CA GLN A 98 -0.93 12.04 18.05
C GLN A 98 0.20 12.05 19.10
N GLY A 99 1.37 11.52 18.72
CA GLY A 99 2.53 11.38 19.61
C GLY A 99 2.48 10.18 20.56
N GLY A 100 1.36 9.47 20.63
CA GLY A 100 1.20 8.22 21.37
C GLY A 100 1.48 6.98 20.52
N SER A 101 1.83 5.88 21.18
CA SER A 101 2.13 4.60 20.52
C SER A 101 0.91 3.90 19.91
N LEU A 102 -0.31 4.36 20.24
CA LEU A 102 -1.59 3.85 19.70
C LEU A 102 -1.94 4.41 18.31
N ALA A 103 -1.45 5.59 17.94
CA ALA A 103 -1.84 6.25 16.69
C ALA A 103 -1.66 5.36 15.43
N PRO A 104 -0.55 4.61 15.26
CA PRO A 104 -0.38 3.75 14.09
C PRO A 104 -1.38 2.59 14.01
N MET A 105 -1.74 1.99 15.15
CA MET A 105 -2.78 0.95 15.21
C MET A 105 -4.14 1.51 14.84
N VAL A 106 -4.50 2.69 15.35
CA VAL A 106 -5.78 3.36 15.04
C VAL A 106 -5.86 3.68 13.54
N TYR A 107 -4.81 4.28 12.98
CA TYR A 107 -4.72 4.57 11.56
C TYR A 107 -4.94 3.31 10.70
N SER A 108 -4.18 2.25 10.98
CA SER A 108 -4.25 0.99 10.21
C SER A 108 -5.60 0.29 10.35
N SER A 109 -6.20 0.33 11.54
CA SER A 109 -7.53 -0.24 11.76
C SER A 109 -8.61 0.50 10.98
N CYS A 110 -8.57 1.83 10.96
CA CYS A 110 -9.48 2.63 10.12
C CYS A 110 -9.29 2.31 8.63
N LEU A 111 -8.04 2.20 8.15
CA LEU A 111 -7.76 1.86 6.75
C LEU A 111 -8.39 0.52 6.38
N LYS A 112 -8.24 -0.49 7.24
CA LYS A 112 -8.86 -1.81 7.07
C LYS A 112 -10.39 -1.71 6.99
N ASP A 113 -11.01 -1.04 7.95
CA ASP A 113 -12.48 -0.99 8.04
C ASP A 113 -13.09 -0.26 6.85
N LYS A 114 -12.51 0.88 6.44
CA LYS A 114 -12.92 1.59 5.21
C LYS A 114 -12.70 0.77 3.94
N THR A 115 -11.63 -0.02 3.91
CA THR A 115 -11.36 -0.93 2.79
C THR A 115 -12.41 -2.05 2.72
N ILE A 116 -12.85 -2.58 3.86
CA ILE A 116 -13.95 -3.57 3.94
C ILE A 116 -15.27 -2.95 3.46
N GLU A 117 -15.61 -1.73 3.89
CA GLU A 117 -16.79 -1.01 3.40
C GLU A 117 -16.77 -0.92 1.87
N ARG A 118 -15.62 -0.53 1.29
CA ARG A 118 -15.47 -0.40 -0.15
C ARG A 118 -15.54 -1.72 -0.90
N ILE A 119 -14.97 -2.79 -0.34
CA ILE A 119 -15.12 -4.15 -0.89
C ILE A 119 -16.60 -4.51 -1.00
N ASN A 120 -17.40 -4.22 0.02
CA ASN A 120 -18.82 -4.51 0.03
C ASN A 120 -19.58 -3.70 -1.01
N ASP A 121 -19.27 -2.41 -1.19
CA ASP A 121 -19.83 -1.60 -2.28
C ASP A 121 -19.58 -2.25 -3.65
N LEU A 122 -18.34 -2.64 -3.92
CA LEU A 122 -17.96 -3.23 -5.20
C LEU A 122 -18.61 -4.61 -5.41
N LYS A 123 -18.68 -5.45 -4.37
CA LYS A 123 -19.41 -6.74 -4.41
C LYS A 123 -20.89 -6.53 -4.72
N ASN A 124 -21.53 -5.52 -4.11
CA ASN A 124 -22.91 -5.17 -4.40
C ASN A 124 -23.09 -4.72 -5.86
N TYR A 125 -22.15 -3.94 -6.40
CA TYR A 125 -22.19 -3.57 -7.82
C TYR A 125 -21.99 -4.75 -8.76
N ILE A 126 -21.10 -5.69 -8.42
CA ILE A 126 -20.90 -6.92 -9.19
C ILE A 126 -22.18 -7.76 -9.23
N ALA A 127 -22.91 -7.86 -8.12
CA ALA A 127 -24.15 -8.65 -8.04
C ALA A 127 -25.29 -8.14 -8.95
N LEU A 128 -25.15 -6.96 -9.54
CA LEU A 128 -26.10 -6.41 -10.52
C LEU A 128 -25.80 -6.86 -11.97
N TYR A 129 -24.69 -7.57 -12.20
CA TYR A 129 -24.26 -8.10 -13.51
C TYR A 129 -24.37 -9.63 -13.55
#